data_AF-A0AA38LNC1-F1
#
_entry.id   AF-A0AA38LNC1-F1
#
_cell.length_a   1.000
_cell.length_b   1.000
_cell.length_c   1.000
_cell.angle_alpha   90.00
_cell.angle_beta   90.00
_cell.angle_gamma   90.00
#
_symmetry.space_group_name_H-M   'P 1'
#
loop_
_entity.id
_entity.type
_entity.pdbx_description
1 polymer ?
#
loop_
_entity_poly.entity_id
_entity_poly.type
_entity_poly.pdbx_seq_one_letter_code
_entity_poly.pdbx_strand_id
1 'polypeptide(L)'
;HNGHRHHDGYNSIMSVELINKTFHDHHDDPSQLAAEKVDTNQDYGISFNGSDGFQYQEEDVEKSESAFLHERENHPSTCATVEEMGAAFAGQGEEEASLRVRRMIHNHFSQHGAARVRELPAEQFCRQNFVFGRSSEAGFGNEMYKILTAAALSLLLNRPLILGENRAKHSFGGYITYSNQTFSLKEIKLLWARNDCAGKYKRPLVMRIDDFEMPTRTRVLCDDWREWKQPIVWFKGTTDAVAIQFFLKNINPGMRAAATMLLGDPSIPSSRPNLFGELMKVLISPAVAVEEAVNWVLNGGPDPDITLHMRMRGSRSKRALYAAVSCIERSLHELSLKNARPRVVLVTDTPLVVRLIKHNLKDFAEVLHFDYNLYRSQNGSDIMSTTYLQLPQMRAKDWGPMPRWVAFVDFFLAARATRAIISGAHRRVATTYAQLIAAMAAANKLHITLASPVNFSFYSSFQSTLLVDGLGNQIGWGHAWNRFGGKLSCHNQTDQCALTPLFPPGLWDGLWQSPIRRDIHRLNNFGVHLNETGEFPETSLLSFCKSRKVPMNIVTLELPSCKKCLKN
;
A
#
# COMPACT_ATOMS: atom_id res chain seq x y z
N HIS A 1 -48.60 68.11 -19.53
CA HIS A 1 -48.04 67.54 -20.77
C HIS A 1 -47.52 66.14 -20.48
N ASN A 2 -48.04 65.13 -21.20
CA ASN A 2 -47.59 63.74 -21.49
C ASN A 2 -46.59 63.08 -20.52
N GLY A 3 -46.72 61.83 -20.05
CA GLY A 3 -47.52 60.66 -20.44
C GLY A 3 -46.88 59.42 -19.79
N HIS A 4 -47.67 58.36 -19.57
CA HIS A 4 -47.32 57.10 -18.89
C HIS A 4 -46.44 56.11 -19.68
N ARG A 5 -46.01 55.03 -18.96
CA ARG A 5 -45.64 53.64 -19.38
C ARG A 5 -44.19 53.41 -19.80
N HIS A 6 -43.53 52.25 -19.62
CA HIS A 6 -43.66 51.01 -18.83
C HIS A 6 -42.35 50.20 -19.04
N HIS A 7 -41.96 49.40 -18.05
CA HIS A 7 -41.33 48.06 -18.11
C HIS A 7 -39.95 47.74 -18.74
N ASP A 8 -39.31 46.80 -18.02
CA ASP A 8 -38.26 45.81 -18.34
C ASP A 8 -36.79 46.31 -18.41
N GLY A 9 -35.79 45.70 -17.78
CA GLY A 9 -35.66 44.43 -17.06
C GLY A 9 -34.30 43.81 -17.41
N TYR A 10 -33.28 43.94 -16.57
CA TYR A 10 -32.06 43.09 -16.59
C TYR A 10 -31.45 43.01 -15.18
N ASN A 11 -31.67 41.88 -14.52
CA ASN A 11 -31.09 41.54 -13.23
C ASN A 11 -29.83 40.67 -13.42
N SER A 12 -28.72 41.17 -12.87
CA SER A 12 -27.66 40.44 -12.15
C SER A 12 -27.03 39.18 -12.78
N ILE A 13 -25.82 39.35 -13.32
CA ILE A 13 -24.77 38.32 -13.32
C ILE A 13 -23.87 38.59 -12.11
N MET A 14 -24.13 37.90 -10.99
CA MET A 14 -23.16 37.66 -9.93
C MET A 14 -23.50 36.33 -9.27
N SER A 15 -22.71 35.28 -9.53
CA SER A 15 -22.56 34.10 -8.66
C SER A 15 -21.64 33.06 -9.30
N VAL A 16 -20.33 33.31 -9.25
CA VAL A 16 -19.30 32.25 -9.33
C VAL A 16 -18.22 32.57 -8.30
N GLU A 17 -18.59 32.62 -7.02
CA GLU A 17 -17.59 32.83 -5.95
C GLU A 17 -18.12 32.45 -4.57
N LEU A 18 -18.69 31.25 -4.39
CA LEU A 18 -19.11 30.79 -3.06
C LEU A 18 -19.21 29.27 -2.91
N ILE A 19 -18.27 28.51 -3.49
CA ILE A 19 -18.07 27.07 -3.13
C ILE A 19 -16.59 26.69 -2.95
N ASN A 20 -15.63 27.58 -3.27
CA ASN A 20 -14.19 27.33 -3.06
C ASN A 20 -13.69 27.64 -1.64
N LYS A 21 -14.53 28.12 -0.71
CA LYS A 21 -14.07 28.61 0.61
C LYS A 21 -14.31 27.68 1.81
N THR A 22 -14.84 26.47 1.60
CA THR A 22 -15.04 25.48 2.70
C THR A 22 -14.11 24.26 2.61
N PHE A 23 -13.16 24.26 1.67
CA PHE A 23 -12.13 23.24 1.54
C PHE A 23 -10.76 23.90 1.41
N HIS A 24 -10.28 24.49 2.51
CA HIS A 24 -8.86 24.83 2.63
C HIS A 24 -8.20 23.90 3.65
N ASP A 25 -7.14 23.29 3.15
CA ASP A 25 -6.18 22.46 3.85
C ASP A 25 -5.62 23.18 5.09
N HIS A 26 -5.47 22.43 6.19
CA HIS A 26 -4.51 22.85 7.20
C HIS A 26 -3.11 22.72 6.60
N HIS A 27 -2.53 23.87 6.30
CA HIS A 27 -1.12 24.04 6.04
C HIS A 27 -0.30 23.62 7.26
N ASP A 28 0.67 22.72 7.03
CA ASP A 28 1.83 22.55 7.90
C ASP A 28 2.68 23.83 7.82
N ASP A 29 2.91 24.44 8.98
CA ASP A 29 3.78 25.59 9.19
C ASP A 29 5.26 25.16 9.13
N PRO A 30 6.07 25.65 8.18
CA PRO A 30 7.49 25.34 8.06
C PRO A 30 8.31 26.38 8.85
N SER A 31 8.23 26.35 10.18
CA SER A 31 9.00 27.27 11.03
C SER A 31 9.52 26.64 12.31
N GLN A 32 10.25 25.52 12.21
CA GLN A 32 11.23 25.10 13.25
C GLN A 32 12.49 24.54 12.59
N LEU A 33 13.26 25.44 11.97
CA LEU A 33 14.70 25.30 11.79
C LEU A 33 15.36 25.72 13.11
N ALA A 34 15.71 24.75 13.95
CA ALA A 34 16.65 24.97 15.04
C ALA A 34 17.97 24.31 14.65
N ALA A 35 18.98 25.16 14.49
CA ALA A 35 20.37 24.81 14.27
C ALA A 35 20.91 24.03 15.47
N GLU A 36 21.60 22.92 15.23
CA GLU A 36 22.53 22.36 16.21
C GLU A 36 23.95 22.44 15.67
N LYS A 37 24.76 23.09 16.51
CA LYS A 37 26.15 23.47 16.30
C LYS A 37 27.04 22.24 16.25
N VAL A 38 28.07 22.39 15.43
CA VAL A 38 29.34 21.69 15.49
C VAL A 38 29.89 21.80 16.92
N ASP A 39 30.15 20.67 17.57
CA ASP A 39 31.12 20.61 18.66
C ASP A 39 32.11 19.48 18.38
N THR A 40 33.38 19.89 18.39
CA THR A 40 34.60 19.13 18.17
C THR A 40 35.09 18.50 19.47
N ASN A 41 35.79 17.36 19.32
CA ASN A 41 36.72 16.74 20.28
C ASN A 41 36.14 16.20 21.60
N GLN A 42 36.24 14.89 21.77
CA GLN A 42 37.03 14.35 22.88
C GLN A 42 37.49 12.92 22.62
N ASP A 43 38.81 12.77 22.72
CA ASP A 43 39.61 11.55 22.79
C ASP A 43 39.09 10.57 23.84
N TYR A 44 39.16 9.27 23.50
CA TYR A 44 39.75 8.26 24.38
C TYR A 44 40.47 7.24 23.51
N GLY A 45 41.79 7.33 23.46
CA GLY A 45 42.66 6.28 22.95
C GLY A 45 43.01 5.29 24.05
N ILE A 46 42.98 3.98 23.73
CA ILE A 46 43.85 2.96 24.32
C ILE A 46 44.19 1.94 23.21
N SER A 47 45.50 1.81 22.94
CA SER A 47 46.18 0.75 22.18
C SER A 47 46.57 -0.41 23.14
N PHE A 48 46.97 -1.64 22.81
CA PHE A 48 47.68 -2.27 21.68
C PHE A 48 47.62 -3.82 21.89
N ASN A 49 47.81 -4.57 20.80
CA ASN A 49 48.50 -5.87 20.64
C ASN A 49 48.04 -7.19 21.31
N GLY A 50 48.04 -8.25 20.48
CA GLY A 50 48.10 -9.66 20.93
C GLY A 50 47.76 -10.66 19.82
N SER A 51 48.79 -11.09 19.08
CA SER A 51 48.82 -12.17 18.08
C SER A 51 48.72 -13.57 18.69
N ASP A 52 48.10 -14.51 17.94
CA ASP A 52 48.35 -15.97 17.82
C ASP A 52 47.08 -16.57 17.16
N GLY A 53 47.05 -17.55 16.25
CA GLY A 53 47.96 -18.57 15.74
C GLY A 53 47.05 -19.72 15.26
N PHE A 54 47.13 -20.11 13.99
CA PHE A 54 46.24 -21.08 13.30
C PHE A 54 46.31 -22.51 13.84
N GLN A 55 45.18 -23.26 13.82
CA GLN A 55 45.16 -24.66 13.34
C GLN A 55 43.74 -25.15 13.01
N TYR A 56 43.57 -25.69 11.80
CA TYR A 56 42.43 -26.48 11.33
C TYR A 56 42.60 -27.95 11.73
N GLN A 57 41.52 -28.59 12.17
CA GLN A 57 41.30 -30.02 11.99
C GLN A 57 39.83 -30.27 11.64
N GLU A 58 39.61 -30.79 10.43
CA GLU A 58 38.41 -31.49 9.99
C GLU A 58 38.38 -32.87 10.63
N GLU A 59 37.24 -33.28 11.21
CA GLU A 59 36.59 -34.59 11.05
C GLU A 59 35.37 -34.68 11.99
N ASP A 60 34.37 -35.47 11.57
CA ASP A 60 33.09 -35.81 12.23
C ASP A 60 31.85 -34.93 11.93
N VAL A 61 31.55 -34.80 10.63
CA VAL A 61 30.20 -34.56 10.10
C VAL A 61 29.52 -35.91 9.88
N GLU A 62 28.52 -36.22 10.70
CA GLU A 62 27.35 -37.10 10.43
C GLU A 62 26.81 -37.71 11.75
N LYS A 63 26.16 -36.88 12.58
CA LYS A 63 25.14 -37.34 13.56
C LYS A 63 24.41 -36.26 14.37
N SER A 64 24.46 -34.98 13.98
CA SER A 64 23.81 -33.90 14.75
C SER A 64 22.50 -33.36 14.14
N GLU A 65 22.06 -33.84 12.98
CA GLU A 65 20.86 -33.30 12.30
C GLU A 65 19.51 -33.82 12.84
N SER A 66 19.49 -34.79 13.76
CA SER A 66 18.25 -35.35 14.32
C SER A 66 18.03 -35.11 15.82
N ALA A 67 18.82 -34.22 16.44
CA ALA A 67 18.75 -33.93 17.88
C ALA A 67 18.57 -32.44 18.23
N PHE A 68 18.32 -31.57 17.23
CA PHE A 68 18.10 -30.13 17.47
C PHE A 68 16.63 -29.72 17.68
N LEU A 69 15.71 -30.69 17.81
CA LEU A 69 14.28 -30.43 17.98
C LEU A 69 13.74 -30.62 19.42
N HIS A 70 14.56 -30.97 20.40
CA HIS A 70 14.12 -30.94 21.80
C HIS A 70 15.29 -30.66 22.75
N GLU A 71 15.42 -29.38 23.12
CA GLU A 71 15.83 -28.85 24.43
C GLU A 71 16.52 -27.47 24.26
N ARG A 72 15.68 -26.43 24.14
CA ARG A 72 16.00 -25.08 24.63
C ARG A 72 14.87 -24.62 25.55
N GLU A 73 14.58 -25.39 26.58
CA GLU A 73 14.17 -24.78 27.84
C GLU A 73 15.45 -24.40 28.58
N ASN A 74 15.91 -23.16 28.39
CA ASN A 74 16.66 -22.41 29.41
C ASN A 74 16.91 -20.97 28.92
N HIS A 75 16.14 -20.06 29.54
CA HIS A 75 16.04 -18.61 29.33
C HIS A 75 15.33 -18.18 28.04
N PRO A 76 14.07 -17.67 28.10
CA PRO A 76 13.46 -17.05 26.93
C PRO A 76 14.32 -15.83 26.56
N SER A 77 14.86 -15.81 25.34
CA SER A 77 15.46 -14.59 24.81
C SER A 77 14.41 -13.47 24.91
N THR A 78 14.78 -12.31 25.44
CA THR A 78 13.86 -11.18 25.61
C THR A 78 13.46 -10.54 24.28
N CYS A 79 14.15 -10.89 23.20
CA CYS A 79 13.89 -10.46 21.82
C CYS A 79 14.15 -11.60 20.84
N ALA A 80 13.67 -11.43 19.59
CA ALA A 80 13.89 -12.31 18.45
C ALA A 80 14.58 -11.55 17.30
N THR A 81 15.30 -12.28 16.46
CA THR A 81 15.87 -11.78 15.20
C THR A 81 14.78 -11.51 14.16
N VAL A 82 15.07 -10.68 13.17
CA VAL A 82 14.08 -10.37 12.12
C VAL A 82 13.76 -11.62 11.27
N GLU A 83 14.72 -12.52 11.07
CA GLU A 83 14.51 -13.84 10.46
C GLU A 83 13.54 -14.69 11.28
N GLU A 84 13.75 -14.84 12.58
CA GLU A 84 12.87 -15.63 13.46
C GLU A 84 11.44 -15.08 13.43
N MET A 85 11.31 -13.74 13.46
CA MET A 85 10.02 -13.08 13.34
C MET A 85 9.38 -13.29 11.95
N GLY A 86 10.18 -13.31 10.89
CA GLY A 86 9.74 -13.53 9.50
C GLY A 86 9.40 -14.99 9.19
N ALA A 87 10.05 -15.95 9.85
CA ALA A 87 9.83 -17.38 9.68
C ALA A 87 8.39 -17.81 9.99
N ALA A 88 7.67 -17.05 10.82
CA ALA A 88 6.24 -17.26 11.07
C ALA A 88 5.36 -17.13 9.81
N PHE A 89 5.88 -16.56 8.73
CA PHE A 89 5.20 -16.46 7.43
C PHE A 89 5.71 -17.48 6.41
N ALA A 90 6.68 -18.31 6.78
CA ALA A 90 7.11 -19.42 5.94
C ALA A 90 6.06 -20.54 6.04
N GLY A 91 5.31 -20.77 4.98
CA GLY A 91 4.26 -21.80 4.98
C GLY A 91 3.45 -21.84 3.70
N GLN A 92 2.73 -22.95 3.51
CA GLN A 92 1.77 -23.15 2.42
C GLN A 92 0.40 -22.61 2.84
N GLY A 93 -0.41 -22.09 1.91
CA GLY A 93 -1.76 -21.58 2.18
C GLY A 93 -2.07 -20.19 1.62
N GLU A 94 -1.07 -19.31 1.52
CA GLU A 94 -1.27 -17.93 1.01
C GLU A 94 -1.78 -17.94 -0.44
N GLU A 95 -1.30 -18.89 -1.25
CA GLU A 95 -1.69 -19.05 -2.65
C GLU A 95 -3.15 -19.51 -2.77
N GLU A 96 -3.57 -20.53 -2.02
CA GLU A 96 -4.97 -20.98 -2.02
C GLU A 96 -5.90 -19.88 -1.51
N ALA A 97 -5.49 -19.15 -0.47
CA ALA A 97 -6.22 -18.01 0.04
C ALA A 97 -6.33 -16.90 -1.01
N SER A 98 -5.26 -16.62 -1.75
CA SER A 98 -5.24 -15.64 -2.84
C SER A 98 -6.12 -16.05 -4.01
N LEU A 99 -6.11 -17.33 -4.41
CA LEU A 99 -7.00 -17.88 -5.44
C LEU A 99 -8.47 -17.85 -5.02
N ARG A 100 -8.78 -18.06 -3.73
CA ARG A 100 -10.12 -17.87 -3.17
C ARG A 100 -10.57 -16.41 -3.33
N VAL A 101 -9.75 -15.47 -2.89
CA VAL A 101 -10.05 -14.03 -3.00
C VAL A 101 -10.17 -13.58 -4.45
N ARG A 102 -9.32 -14.07 -5.36
CA ARG A 102 -9.43 -13.81 -6.79
C ARG A 102 -10.82 -14.19 -7.33
N ARG A 103 -11.33 -15.37 -6.97
CA ARG A 103 -12.69 -15.80 -7.35
C ARG A 103 -13.76 -14.89 -6.76
N MET A 104 -13.61 -14.47 -5.50
CA MET A 104 -14.52 -13.51 -4.86
C MET A 104 -14.53 -12.16 -5.60
N ILE A 105 -13.36 -11.65 -6.00
CA ILE A 105 -13.20 -10.40 -6.75
C ILE A 105 -13.92 -10.50 -8.11
N HIS A 106 -13.68 -11.58 -8.86
CA HIS A 106 -14.34 -11.78 -10.15
C HIS A 106 -15.87 -11.86 -10.01
N ASN A 107 -16.37 -12.63 -9.03
CA ASN A 107 -17.81 -12.75 -8.77
C ASN A 107 -18.42 -11.42 -8.35
N HIS A 108 -17.73 -10.63 -7.53
CA HIS A 108 -18.22 -9.33 -7.10
C HIS A 108 -18.32 -8.36 -8.28
N PHE A 109 -17.27 -8.23 -9.11
CA PHE A 109 -17.33 -7.31 -10.24
C PHE A 109 -18.24 -7.80 -11.37
N SER A 110 -18.52 -9.10 -11.50
CA SER A 110 -19.54 -9.57 -12.45
C SER A 110 -20.97 -9.23 -12.01
N GLN A 111 -21.24 -9.24 -10.70
CA GLN A 111 -22.57 -8.98 -10.14
C GLN A 111 -22.83 -7.51 -9.81
N HIS A 112 -21.82 -6.84 -9.24
CA HIS A 112 -21.90 -5.47 -8.71
C HIS A 112 -21.00 -4.48 -9.46
N GLY A 113 -20.28 -4.93 -10.49
CA GLY A 113 -19.46 -4.04 -11.32
C GLY A 113 -20.32 -3.04 -12.09
N ALA A 114 -19.71 -1.90 -12.41
CA ALA A 114 -20.40 -0.80 -13.05
C ALA A 114 -21.01 -1.16 -14.39
N ALA A 115 -20.39 -2.06 -15.16
CA ALA A 115 -20.94 -2.56 -16.41
C ALA A 115 -22.35 -3.13 -16.23
N ARG A 116 -22.54 -4.03 -15.25
CA ARG A 116 -23.83 -4.64 -14.94
C ARG A 116 -24.82 -3.67 -14.31
N VAL A 117 -24.36 -2.84 -13.37
CA VAL A 117 -25.21 -1.95 -12.58
C VAL A 117 -25.81 -0.82 -13.42
N ARG A 118 -25.10 -0.36 -14.46
CA ARG A 118 -25.62 0.64 -15.43
C ARG A 118 -26.89 0.18 -16.15
N GLU A 119 -27.02 -1.13 -16.36
CA GLU A 119 -28.11 -1.74 -17.13
C GLU A 119 -29.33 -2.08 -16.28
N LEU A 120 -29.27 -1.83 -14.96
CA LEU A 120 -30.39 -2.11 -14.08
C LEU A 120 -31.58 -1.17 -14.36
N PRO A 121 -32.82 -1.67 -14.26
CA PRO A 121 -34.00 -0.82 -14.26
C PRO A 121 -33.92 0.24 -13.16
N ALA A 122 -34.54 1.40 -13.40
CA ALA A 122 -34.49 2.57 -12.50
C ALA A 122 -34.73 2.21 -11.03
N GLU A 123 -35.74 1.40 -10.74
CA GLU A 123 -36.03 0.97 -9.37
C GLU A 123 -34.89 0.17 -8.73
N GLN A 124 -34.31 -0.78 -9.48
CA GLN A 124 -33.23 -1.61 -8.97
C GLN A 124 -31.93 -0.82 -8.83
N PHE A 125 -31.64 0.09 -9.78
CA PHE A 125 -30.53 1.02 -9.68
C PHE A 125 -30.67 1.93 -8.46
N CYS A 126 -31.84 2.53 -8.27
CA CYS A 126 -32.13 3.42 -7.15
C CYS A 126 -32.17 2.71 -5.79
N ARG A 127 -32.00 1.37 -5.71
CA ARG A 127 -31.80 0.63 -4.46
C ARG A 127 -30.33 0.34 -4.15
N GLN A 128 -29.42 0.54 -5.10
CA GLN A 128 -27.99 0.23 -4.93
C GLN A 128 -27.32 1.16 -3.90
N ASN A 129 -26.45 0.60 -3.05
CA ASN A 129 -25.54 1.35 -2.19
C ASN A 129 -24.13 1.23 -2.75
N PHE A 130 -23.30 2.24 -2.58
CA PHE A 130 -21.98 2.35 -3.21
C PHE A 130 -20.89 2.61 -2.17
N VAL A 131 -19.66 2.22 -2.51
CA VAL A 131 -18.44 2.59 -1.77
C VAL A 131 -17.66 3.58 -2.60
N PHE A 132 -17.23 4.68 -1.99
CA PHE A 132 -16.42 5.71 -2.63
C PHE A 132 -14.96 5.60 -2.20
N GLY A 133 -14.08 5.47 -3.20
CA GLY A 133 -12.64 5.57 -3.07
C GLY A 133 -12.14 6.85 -3.74
N ARG A 134 -11.33 7.62 -3.03
CA ARG A 134 -10.69 8.82 -3.58
C ARG A 134 -9.21 8.82 -3.26
N SER A 135 -8.43 9.01 -4.30
CA SER A 135 -7.01 9.31 -4.22
C SER A 135 -6.74 10.75 -4.66
N SER A 136 -5.56 11.23 -4.33
CA SER A 136 -4.94 12.42 -4.87
C SER A 136 -3.71 12.04 -5.70
N GLU A 137 -3.12 13.00 -6.41
CA GLU A 137 -1.84 12.82 -7.12
C GLU A 137 -0.64 13.20 -6.22
N ALA A 138 -0.61 12.65 -5.01
CA ALA A 138 0.53 12.72 -4.09
C ALA A 138 1.49 11.55 -4.36
N GLY A 139 1.85 10.76 -3.34
CA GLY A 139 2.70 9.57 -3.48
C GLY A 139 1.90 8.34 -3.91
N PHE A 140 2.31 7.70 -5.01
CA PHE A 140 1.57 6.59 -5.63
C PHE A 140 1.21 5.47 -4.64
N GLY A 141 2.17 5.02 -3.82
CA GLY A 141 1.95 3.93 -2.87
C GLY A 141 0.78 4.20 -1.91
N ASN A 142 0.82 5.33 -1.20
CA ASN A 142 -0.20 5.66 -0.20
C ASN A 142 -1.57 5.93 -0.84
N GLU A 143 -1.57 6.55 -2.02
CA GLU A 143 -2.78 6.90 -2.74
C GLU A 143 -3.46 5.68 -3.37
N MET A 144 -2.67 4.70 -3.81
CA MET A 144 -3.19 3.43 -4.29
C MET A 144 -3.83 2.61 -3.16
N TYR A 145 -3.26 2.62 -1.94
CA TYR A 145 -3.90 1.99 -0.78
C TYR A 145 -5.30 2.53 -0.47
N LYS A 146 -5.57 3.82 -0.71
CA LYS A 146 -6.92 4.39 -0.57
C LYS A 146 -7.90 3.78 -1.56
N ILE A 147 -7.47 3.60 -2.82
CA ILE A 147 -8.27 2.97 -3.87
C ILE A 147 -8.52 1.49 -3.53
N LEU A 148 -7.47 0.75 -3.17
CA LEU A 148 -7.57 -0.68 -2.90
C LEU A 148 -8.36 -0.97 -1.62
N THR A 149 -8.23 -0.15 -0.58
CA THR A 149 -9.05 -0.29 0.63
C THR A 149 -10.53 -0.04 0.34
N ALA A 150 -10.85 0.95 -0.50
CA ALA A 150 -12.22 1.18 -0.95
C ALA A 150 -12.77 0.00 -1.77
N ALA A 151 -11.95 -0.61 -2.63
CA ALA A 151 -12.34 -1.81 -3.39
C ALA A 151 -12.55 -3.03 -2.48
N ALA A 152 -11.70 -3.21 -1.46
CA ALA A 152 -11.91 -4.25 -0.46
C ALA A 152 -13.18 -4.03 0.37
N LEU A 153 -13.49 -2.78 0.72
CA LEU A 153 -14.73 -2.43 1.39
C LEU A 153 -15.96 -2.65 0.47
N SER A 154 -15.81 -2.44 -0.84
CA SER A 154 -16.87 -2.73 -1.82
C SER A 154 -17.20 -4.22 -1.86
N LEU A 155 -16.18 -5.09 -1.84
CA LEU A 155 -16.31 -6.54 -1.71
C LEU A 155 -17.01 -6.93 -0.41
N LEU A 156 -16.52 -6.42 0.72
CA LEU A 156 -17.03 -6.76 2.04
C LEU A 156 -18.53 -6.40 2.18
N LEU A 157 -18.93 -5.26 1.61
CA LEU A 157 -20.30 -4.77 1.70
C LEU A 157 -21.21 -5.19 0.52
N ASN A 158 -20.69 -5.89 -0.49
CA ASN A 158 -21.38 -6.18 -1.75
C ASN A 158 -21.99 -4.92 -2.40
N ARG A 159 -21.19 -3.85 -2.47
CA ARG A 159 -21.58 -2.54 -2.99
C ARG A 159 -20.75 -2.20 -4.22
N PRO A 160 -21.31 -1.60 -5.29
CA PRO A 160 -20.51 -1.15 -6.42
C PRO A 160 -19.50 -0.08 -6.01
N LEU A 161 -18.33 -0.11 -6.66
CA LEU A 161 -17.20 0.78 -6.36
C LEU A 161 -17.25 2.06 -7.22
N ILE A 162 -17.15 3.22 -6.57
CA ILE A 162 -16.96 4.52 -7.19
C ILE A 162 -15.51 4.95 -6.95
N LEU A 163 -14.78 5.30 -8.01
CA LEU A 163 -13.44 5.87 -7.93
C LEU A 163 -13.44 7.30 -8.44
N GLY A 164 -13.02 8.23 -7.56
CA GLY A 164 -12.81 9.63 -7.90
C GLY A 164 -14.06 10.39 -8.40
N GLU A 165 -13.88 11.67 -8.70
CA GLU A 165 -14.98 12.51 -9.19
C GLU A 165 -15.28 12.26 -10.67
N ASN A 166 -14.23 12.11 -11.49
CA ASN A 166 -14.33 12.03 -12.95
C ASN A 166 -13.21 11.14 -13.52
N ARG A 167 -13.57 10.20 -14.41
CA ARG A 167 -12.63 9.32 -15.13
C ARG A 167 -11.51 10.05 -15.83
N ALA A 168 -11.83 11.15 -16.52
CA ALA A 168 -10.84 11.95 -17.25
C ALA A 168 -9.81 12.65 -16.34
N LYS A 169 -10.06 12.64 -15.03
CA LYS A 169 -9.21 13.25 -14.00
C LYS A 169 -8.95 12.26 -12.85
N HIS A 170 -8.99 10.96 -13.13
CA HIS A 170 -8.51 9.99 -12.16
C HIS A 170 -7.03 10.27 -11.88
N SER A 171 -6.67 10.27 -10.60
CA SER A 171 -5.27 10.38 -10.19
C SER A 171 -4.46 9.33 -10.94
N PHE A 172 -3.31 9.72 -11.48
CA PHE A 172 -2.41 8.84 -12.24
C PHE A 172 -2.95 8.33 -13.59
N GLY A 173 -4.09 8.84 -14.08
CA GLY A 173 -4.72 8.38 -15.32
C GLY A 173 -3.87 8.55 -16.59
N GLY A 174 -2.79 9.33 -16.55
CA GLY A 174 -1.79 9.34 -17.63
C GLY A 174 -0.82 8.15 -17.61
N TYR A 175 -0.59 7.56 -16.43
CA TYR A 175 0.38 6.49 -16.23
C TYR A 175 -0.27 5.10 -16.13
N ILE A 176 -1.54 5.05 -15.70
CA ILE A 176 -2.32 3.82 -15.56
C ILE A 176 -3.69 3.95 -16.21
N THR A 177 -4.18 2.83 -16.75
CA THR A 177 -5.54 2.68 -17.22
C THR A 177 -6.38 2.03 -16.14
N TYR A 178 -7.44 2.71 -15.71
CA TYR A 178 -8.42 2.16 -14.76
C TYR A 178 -9.48 1.31 -15.45
N SER A 179 -9.86 0.21 -14.80
CA SER A 179 -10.91 -0.70 -15.25
C SER A 179 -12.29 -0.03 -15.39
N ASN A 180 -13.08 -0.52 -16.35
CA ASN A 180 -14.45 -0.08 -16.61
C ASN A 180 -15.48 -0.63 -15.59
N GLN A 181 -15.02 -1.47 -14.66
CA GLN A 181 -15.83 -2.11 -13.61
C GLN A 181 -16.19 -1.18 -12.44
N THR A 182 -15.61 0.01 -12.40
CA THR A 182 -15.88 1.04 -11.38
C THR A 182 -16.81 2.11 -11.93
N PHE A 183 -17.39 2.96 -11.08
CA PHE A 183 -18.09 4.20 -11.43
C PHE A 183 -17.20 5.43 -11.14
N SER A 184 -17.55 6.59 -11.71
CA SER A 184 -17.09 7.88 -11.15
C SER A 184 -18.23 8.59 -10.41
N LEU A 185 -17.92 9.48 -9.46
CA LEU A 185 -18.99 10.14 -8.68
C LEU A 185 -19.90 11.00 -9.58
N LYS A 186 -19.32 11.66 -10.60
CA LYS A 186 -20.08 12.40 -11.62
C LYS A 186 -21.07 11.50 -12.36
N GLU A 187 -20.65 10.29 -12.71
CA GLU A 187 -21.50 9.30 -13.38
C GLU A 187 -22.68 8.88 -12.49
N ILE A 188 -22.44 8.61 -11.20
CA ILE A 188 -23.50 8.29 -10.25
C ILE A 188 -24.48 9.44 -10.10
N LYS A 189 -24.03 10.70 -9.96
CA LYS A 189 -24.91 11.87 -9.88
C LYS A 189 -25.84 11.98 -11.11
N LEU A 190 -25.31 11.71 -12.30
CA LEU A 190 -26.09 11.72 -13.55
C LEU A 190 -27.13 10.59 -13.58
N LEU A 191 -26.73 9.36 -13.26
CA LEU A 191 -27.65 8.21 -13.22
C LEU A 191 -28.71 8.37 -12.13
N TRP A 192 -28.37 8.98 -10.99
CA TRP A 192 -29.31 9.28 -9.90
C TRP A 192 -30.41 10.24 -10.35
N ALA A 193 -30.02 11.29 -11.08
CA ALA A 193 -30.94 12.28 -11.64
C ALA A 193 -31.79 11.66 -12.76
N ARG A 194 -31.18 10.93 -13.69
CA ARG A 194 -31.86 10.27 -14.82
C ARG A 194 -32.94 9.28 -14.37
N ASN A 195 -32.68 8.51 -13.31
CA ASN A 195 -33.62 7.53 -12.78
C ASN A 195 -34.61 8.12 -11.76
N ASP A 196 -34.56 9.44 -11.50
CA ASP A 196 -35.36 10.14 -10.49
C ASP A 196 -35.36 9.46 -9.11
N CYS A 197 -34.18 9.04 -8.65
CA CYS A 197 -34.07 8.32 -7.38
C CYS A 197 -34.50 9.20 -6.19
N ALA A 198 -34.24 10.51 -6.24
CA ALA A 198 -34.61 11.44 -5.18
C ALA A 198 -36.10 11.80 -5.19
N GLY A 199 -36.71 12.01 -6.37
CA GLY A 199 -38.11 12.41 -6.51
C GLY A 199 -39.07 11.22 -6.40
N LYS A 200 -39.00 10.30 -7.36
CA LYS A 200 -39.86 9.11 -7.45
C LYS A 200 -39.62 8.10 -6.34
N TYR A 201 -38.36 7.76 -6.06
CA TYR A 201 -38.01 6.72 -5.08
C TYR A 201 -37.67 7.27 -3.68
N LYS A 202 -37.81 8.58 -3.46
CA LYS A 202 -37.59 9.27 -2.18
C LYS A 202 -36.23 8.96 -1.54
N ARG A 203 -35.22 8.72 -2.35
CA ARG A 203 -33.87 8.34 -1.90
C ARG A 203 -32.86 9.43 -2.26
N PRO A 204 -32.59 10.37 -1.35
CA PRO A 204 -31.64 11.46 -1.60
C PRO A 204 -30.22 10.90 -1.76
N LEU A 205 -29.44 11.51 -2.65
CA LEU A 205 -28.04 11.14 -2.84
C LEU A 205 -27.18 11.81 -1.75
N VAL A 206 -26.83 11.05 -0.72
CA VAL A 206 -25.98 11.51 0.38
C VAL A 206 -24.79 10.57 0.56
N MET A 207 -23.68 11.13 1.05
CA MET A 207 -22.45 10.41 1.35
C MET A 207 -22.16 10.48 2.85
N ARG A 208 -21.97 9.32 3.49
CA ARG A 208 -21.40 9.23 4.83
C ARG A 208 -19.89 9.14 4.75
N ILE A 209 -19.20 10.01 5.48
CA ILE A 209 -17.75 10.04 5.57
C ILE A 209 -17.33 9.49 6.93
N ASP A 210 -16.47 8.48 6.91
CA ASP A 210 -15.83 7.91 8.10
C ASP A 210 -14.33 8.20 8.00
N ASP A 211 -13.83 9.12 8.85
CA ASP A 211 -12.45 9.61 8.75
C ASP A 211 -11.54 8.86 9.71
N PHE A 212 -10.80 7.86 9.20
CA PHE A 212 -9.94 7.02 10.01
C PHE A 212 -8.90 7.86 10.75
N GLU A 213 -8.38 8.93 10.13
CA GLU A 213 -7.30 9.76 10.70
C GLU A 213 -7.74 10.53 11.95
N MET A 214 -9.05 10.67 12.16
CA MET A 214 -9.60 11.38 13.29
C MET A 214 -10.35 10.39 14.21
N PRO A 215 -9.74 9.97 15.34
CA PRO A 215 -10.35 9.04 16.29
C PRO A 215 -11.70 9.54 16.84
N THR A 216 -12.01 10.83 16.73
CA THR A 216 -13.32 11.40 17.12
C THR A 216 -14.36 11.38 16.00
N ARG A 217 -14.01 11.03 14.76
CA ARG A 217 -14.87 11.08 13.56
C ARG A 217 -14.99 9.76 12.79
N THR A 218 -14.52 8.66 13.35
CA THR A 218 -14.58 7.31 12.74
C THR A 218 -15.33 6.31 13.60
N ARG A 219 -16.25 5.53 13.03
CA ARG A 219 -16.92 4.42 13.73
C ARG A 219 -16.49 3.07 13.18
N VAL A 220 -15.29 2.98 12.60
CA VAL A 220 -14.73 1.74 12.06
C VAL A 220 -14.82 0.59 13.06
N LEU A 221 -14.35 0.76 14.31
CA LEU A 221 -14.34 -0.35 15.26
C LEU A 221 -15.71 -0.68 15.87
N CYS A 222 -16.71 0.19 15.76
CA CYS A 222 -17.91 0.12 16.59
C CYS A 222 -19.20 -0.19 15.83
N ASP A 223 -19.32 0.23 14.58
CA ASP A 223 -20.57 0.11 13.83
C ASP A 223 -20.61 -1.15 12.96
N ASP A 224 -21.82 -1.66 12.73
CA ASP A 224 -22.11 -2.53 11.60
C ASP A 224 -22.37 -1.66 10.37
N TRP A 225 -21.39 -1.58 9.47
CA TRP A 225 -21.47 -0.70 8.29
C TRP A 225 -22.47 -1.22 7.24
N ARG A 226 -22.91 -2.47 7.34
CA ARG A 226 -23.92 -3.05 6.45
C ARG A 226 -25.28 -2.40 6.67
N GLU A 227 -25.55 -1.97 7.91
CA GLU A 227 -26.80 -1.33 8.31
C GLU A 227 -26.85 0.17 7.99
N TRP A 228 -25.74 0.75 7.52
CA TRP A 228 -25.70 2.17 7.17
C TRP A 228 -26.61 2.47 5.97
N LYS A 229 -27.62 3.31 6.22
CA LYS A 229 -28.66 3.68 5.26
C LYS A 229 -28.21 4.66 4.18
N GLN A 230 -27.07 5.33 4.38
CA GLN A 230 -26.57 6.32 3.42
C GLN A 230 -26.16 5.61 2.12
N PRO A 231 -26.61 6.12 0.94
CA PRO A 231 -26.33 5.46 -0.33
C PRO A 231 -24.85 5.33 -0.67
N ILE A 232 -24.02 6.29 -0.26
CA ILE A 232 -22.58 6.23 -0.47
C ILE A 232 -21.87 6.27 0.87
N VAL A 233 -20.87 5.40 1.02
CA VAL A 233 -19.96 5.40 2.17
C VAL A 233 -18.54 5.66 1.70
N TRP A 234 -17.79 6.49 2.44
CA TRP A 234 -16.41 6.80 2.15
C TRP A 234 -15.56 6.66 3.41
N PHE A 235 -14.60 5.74 3.38
CA PHE A 235 -13.58 5.61 4.41
C PHE A 235 -12.37 6.45 4.00
N LYS A 236 -12.15 7.56 4.70
CA LYS A 236 -11.04 8.48 4.45
C LYS A 236 -9.85 8.11 5.34
N GLY A 237 -8.63 8.37 4.86
CA GLY A 237 -7.41 8.20 5.66
C GLY A 237 -6.81 6.79 5.66
N THR A 238 -7.22 5.93 4.72
CA THR A 238 -6.73 4.54 4.58
C THR A 238 -5.48 4.49 3.69
N THR A 239 -4.35 4.99 4.20
CA THR A 239 -3.13 5.32 3.42
C THR A 239 -2.09 4.22 3.32
N ASP A 240 -2.29 3.06 3.96
CA ASP A 240 -1.33 1.95 3.99
C ASP A 240 -2.01 0.59 4.13
N ALA A 241 -1.21 -0.48 4.12
CA ALA A 241 -1.67 -1.87 4.21
C ALA A 241 -2.25 -2.26 5.58
N VAL A 242 -2.00 -1.47 6.64
CA VAL A 242 -2.48 -1.77 7.99
C VAL A 242 -3.84 -1.14 8.25
N ALA A 243 -4.19 -0.05 7.56
CA ALA A 243 -5.50 0.60 7.71
C ALA A 243 -6.69 -0.37 7.53
N ILE A 244 -6.62 -1.26 6.53
CA ILE A 244 -7.69 -2.26 6.30
C ILE A 244 -7.79 -3.31 7.41
N GLN A 245 -6.72 -3.54 8.18
CA GLN A 245 -6.71 -4.52 9.28
C GLN A 245 -7.70 -4.16 10.38
N PHE A 246 -8.04 -2.88 10.53
CA PHE A 246 -9.10 -2.43 11.45
C PHE A 246 -10.45 -3.12 11.18
N PHE A 247 -10.67 -3.64 9.97
CA PHE A 247 -11.91 -4.33 9.63
C PHE A 247 -12.03 -5.66 10.40
N LEU A 248 -10.91 -6.33 10.69
CA LEU A 248 -10.85 -7.54 11.53
C LEU A 248 -11.06 -7.23 13.02
N LYS A 249 -11.00 -5.95 13.40
CA LYS A 249 -11.06 -5.48 14.79
C LYS A 249 -12.41 -4.90 15.18
N ASN A 250 -13.39 -4.99 14.31
CA ASN A 250 -14.73 -4.47 14.57
C ASN A 250 -15.39 -5.24 15.74
N ILE A 251 -16.14 -4.55 16.58
CA ILE A 251 -16.83 -5.18 17.72
C ILE A 251 -17.99 -6.09 17.29
N ASN A 252 -18.56 -5.85 16.11
CA ASN A 252 -19.68 -6.59 15.57
C ASN A 252 -19.19 -7.93 14.99
N PRO A 253 -19.62 -9.09 15.52
CA PRO A 253 -19.15 -10.40 15.07
C PRO A 253 -19.38 -10.64 13.57
N GLY A 254 -20.52 -10.19 13.03
CA GLY A 254 -20.83 -10.35 11.61
C GLY A 254 -19.89 -9.56 10.70
N MET A 255 -19.42 -8.39 11.15
CA MET A 255 -18.41 -7.60 10.42
C MET A 255 -17.04 -8.28 10.48
N ARG A 256 -16.64 -8.79 11.65
CA ARG A 256 -15.39 -9.57 11.79
C ARG A 256 -15.41 -10.79 10.88
N ALA A 257 -16.49 -11.56 10.88
CA ALA A 257 -16.62 -12.72 10.00
C ALA A 257 -16.50 -12.35 8.51
N ALA A 258 -17.16 -11.27 8.08
CA ALA A 258 -17.05 -10.77 6.72
C ALA A 258 -15.61 -10.33 6.36
N ALA A 259 -14.94 -9.64 7.29
CA ALA A 259 -13.54 -9.25 7.12
C ALA A 259 -12.63 -10.48 7.07
N THR A 260 -12.79 -11.48 7.95
CA THR A 260 -11.99 -12.70 7.97
C THR A 260 -12.12 -13.51 6.68
N MET A 261 -13.30 -13.58 6.06
CA MET A 261 -13.45 -14.23 4.75
C MET A 261 -12.57 -13.60 3.66
N LEU A 262 -12.43 -12.27 3.69
CA LEU A 262 -11.69 -11.50 2.70
C LEU A 262 -10.20 -11.37 3.02
N LEU A 263 -9.86 -11.21 4.30
CA LEU A 263 -8.52 -10.82 4.77
C LEU A 263 -7.75 -11.97 5.43
N GLY A 264 -8.40 -13.11 5.64
CA GLY A 264 -7.86 -14.24 6.40
C GLY A 264 -8.06 -14.10 7.91
N ASP A 265 -7.90 -15.21 8.62
CA ASP A 265 -7.92 -15.26 10.07
C ASP A 265 -6.58 -14.73 10.61
N PRO A 266 -6.58 -13.71 11.48
CA PRO A 266 -5.34 -13.20 12.06
C PRO A 266 -4.57 -14.21 12.91
N SER A 267 -5.23 -15.23 13.46
CA SER A 267 -4.61 -16.30 14.25
C SER A 267 -3.93 -17.37 13.38
N ILE A 268 -4.23 -17.40 12.07
CA ILE A 268 -3.71 -18.40 11.13
C ILE A 268 -3.00 -17.65 9.99
N PRO A 269 -1.66 -17.42 10.09
CA PRO A 269 -0.91 -16.65 9.10
C PRO A 269 -1.08 -17.15 7.65
N SER A 270 -1.13 -18.47 7.45
CA SER A 270 -1.31 -19.10 6.13
C SER A 270 -2.67 -18.84 5.49
N SER A 271 -3.67 -18.37 6.25
CA SER A 271 -5.01 -18.07 5.71
C SER A 271 -5.09 -16.68 5.05
N ARG A 272 -4.06 -15.85 5.22
CA ARG A 272 -4.00 -14.46 4.76
C ARG A 272 -3.70 -14.41 3.26
N PRO A 273 -4.54 -13.74 2.44
CA PRO A 273 -4.36 -13.69 1.00
C PRO A 273 -3.57 -12.45 0.56
N ASN A 274 -3.01 -12.49 -0.65
CA ASN A 274 -2.52 -11.33 -1.37
C ASN A 274 -3.67 -10.49 -1.97
N LEU A 275 -4.53 -9.93 -1.11
CA LEU A 275 -5.70 -9.17 -1.55
C LEU A 275 -5.34 -7.97 -2.44
N PHE A 276 -4.30 -7.22 -2.06
CA PHE A 276 -3.93 -6.00 -2.78
C PHE A 276 -3.45 -6.28 -4.20
N GLY A 277 -2.64 -7.33 -4.39
CA GLY A 277 -2.18 -7.76 -5.71
C GLY A 277 -3.34 -8.17 -6.60
N GLU A 278 -4.24 -8.99 -6.07
CA GLU A 278 -5.42 -9.48 -6.81
C GLU A 278 -6.39 -8.35 -7.18
N LEU A 279 -6.57 -7.36 -6.30
CA LEU A 279 -7.34 -6.15 -6.61
C LEU A 279 -6.68 -5.29 -7.69
N MET A 280 -5.37 -5.03 -7.59
CA MET A 280 -4.64 -4.26 -8.60
C MET A 280 -4.77 -4.88 -9.99
N LYS A 281 -4.63 -6.20 -10.08
CA LYS A 281 -4.74 -6.96 -11.33
C LYS A 281 -6.07 -6.74 -12.07
N VAL A 282 -7.16 -6.49 -11.33
CA VAL A 282 -8.49 -6.22 -11.91
C VAL A 282 -8.74 -4.74 -12.15
N LEU A 283 -8.13 -3.86 -11.33
CA LEU A 283 -8.46 -2.44 -11.31
C LEU A 283 -7.58 -1.57 -12.20
N ILE A 284 -6.31 -1.94 -12.38
CA ILE A 284 -5.32 -1.10 -13.07
C ILE A 284 -4.49 -1.92 -14.05
N SER A 285 -4.06 -1.24 -15.11
CA SER A 285 -3.06 -1.72 -16.07
C SER A 285 -2.14 -0.56 -16.45
N PRO A 286 -0.90 -0.83 -16.91
CA PRO A 286 -0.04 0.24 -17.39
C PRO A 286 -0.69 0.96 -18.57
N ALA A 287 -0.51 2.28 -18.66
CA ALA A 287 -0.81 3.00 -19.90
C ALA A 287 0.13 2.52 -21.02
N VAL A 288 -0.31 2.63 -22.27
CA VAL A 288 0.42 2.13 -23.45
C VAL A 288 1.89 2.54 -23.44
N ALA A 289 2.17 3.83 -23.24
CA ALA A 289 3.54 4.32 -23.27
C ALA A 289 4.38 3.95 -22.03
N VAL A 290 3.75 3.62 -20.91
CA VAL A 290 4.45 3.03 -19.75
C VAL A 290 4.84 1.58 -20.07
N GLU A 291 3.92 0.81 -20.66
CA GLU A 291 4.17 -0.57 -21.09
C GLU A 291 5.26 -0.63 -22.17
N GLU A 292 5.27 0.29 -23.13
CA GLU A 292 6.35 0.42 -24.13
C GLU A 292 7.71 0.65 -23.47
N ALA A 293 7.80 1.54 -22.48
CA ALA A 293 9.04 1.78 -21.75
C ALA A 293 9.49 0.56 -20.93
N VAL A 294 8.55 -0.18 -20.33
CA VAL A 294 8.85 -1.46 -19.64
C VAL A 294 9.43 -2.46 -20.65
N ASN A 295 8.78 -2.62 -21.81
CA ASN A 295 9.22 -3.55 -22.85
C ASN A 295 10.57 -3.15 -23.47
N TRP A 296 10.86 -1.85 -23.56
CA TRP A 296 12.17 -1.35 -23.97
C TRP A 296 13.28 -1.79 -23.00
N VAL A 297 13.05 -1.76 -21.69
CA VAL A 297 14.04 -2.25 -20.70
C VAL A 297 14.26 -3.75 -20.81
N LEU A 298 13.18 -4.51 -21.04
CA LEU A 298 13.28 -5.96 -21.20
C LEU A 298 13.98 -6.35 -22.52
N ASN A 299 13.87 -5.51 -23.56
CA ASN A 299 14.49 -5.67 -24.88
C ASN A 299 14.22 -7.05 -25.51
N GLY A 300 12.97 -7.53 -25.41
CA GLY A 300 12.56 -8.87 -25.89
C GLY A 300 13.09 -10.05 -25.06
N GLY A 301 13.85 -9.79 -23.99
CA GLY A 301 14.27 -10.79 -23.03
C GLY A 301 13.13 -11.26 -22.11
N PRO A 302 13.37 -12.31 -21.29
CA PRO A 302 12.37 -12.84 -20.36
C PRO A 302 11.95 -11.84 -19.27
N ASP A 303 10.99 -12.20 -18.43
CA ASP A 303 10.75 -11.43 -17.21
C ASP A 303 11.93 -11.60 -16.23
N PRO A 304 12.19 -10.63 -15.33
CA PRO A 304 13.24 -10.73 -14.33
C PRO A 304 12.93 -11.79 -13.26
N ASP A 305 13.95 -12.42 -12.69
CA ASP A 305 13.79 -13.38 -11.60
C ASP A 305 13.48 -12.67 -10.28
N ILE A 306 14.25 -11.62 -9.99
CA ILE A 306 14.22 -10.88 -8.73
C ILE A 306 14.12 -9.38 -9.01
N THR A 307 13.39 -8.67 -8.16
CA THR A 307 13.49 -7.21 -8.07
C THR A 307 14.17 -6.81 -6.76
N LEU A 308 15.15 -5.93 -6.84
CA LEU A 308 15.66 -5.16 -5.71
C LEU A 308 15.07 -3.75 -5.73
N HIS A 309 14.23 -3.42 -4.75
CA HIS A 309 13.78 -2.07 -4.47
C HIS A 309 14.62 -1.45 -3.36
N MET A 310 15.21 -0.27 -3.60
CA MET A 310 16.02 0.46 -2.62
C MET A 310 15.53 1.88 -2.38
N ARG A 311 15.06 2.15 -1.15
CA ARG A 311 14.73 3.51 -0.68
C ARG A 311 15.92 4.12 0.06
N MET A 312 16.74 4.88 -0.67
CA MET A 312 18.02 5.39 -0.19
C MET A 312 18.01 6.88 0.15
N ARG A 313 17.04 7.65 -0.36
CA ARG A 313 16.87 9.10 -0.07
C ARG A 313 18.16 9.91 -0.23
N GLY A 314 18.95 9.63 -1.27
CA GLY A 314 20.23 10.29 -1.53
C GLY A 314 21.43 9.70 -0.76
N SER A 315 21.21 8.77 0.17
CA SER A 315 22.27 8.09 0.92
C SER A 315 23.09 7.15 0.02
N ARG A 316 24.37 6.98 0.37
CA ARG A 316 25.29 6.00 -0.21
C ARG A 316 25.76 4.97 0.82
N SER A 317 24.92 4.69 1.82
CA SER A 317 25.27 3.80 2.93
C SER A 317 25.74 2.44 2.43
N LYS A 318 27.03 2.13 2.65
CA LYS A 318 27.64 0.86 2.26
C LYS A 318 26.99 -0.33 2.96
N ARG A 319 26.63 -0.16 4.23
CA ARG A 319 25.92 -1.18 5.03
C ARG A 319 24.58 -1.56 4.37
N ALA A 320 23.78 -0.58 3.96
CA ALA A 320 22.50 -0.85 3.30
C ALA A 320 22.65 -1.55 1.94
N LEU A 321 23.72 -1.23 1.19
CA LEU A 321 24.04 -1.92 -0.06
C LEU A 321 24.47 -3.37 0.19
N TYR A 322 25.36 -3.58 1.17
CA TYR A 322 25.84 -4.90 1.54
C TYR A 322 24.71 -5.79 2.06
N ALA A 323 23.85 -5.27 2.94
CA ALA A 323 22.67 -5.99 3.41
C ALA A 323 21.73 -6.41 2.28
N ALA A 324 21.54 -5.54 1.28
CA ALA A 324 20.70 -5.84 0.13
C ALA A 324 21.31 -6.93 -0.76
N VAL A 325 22.63 -6.87 -1.02
CA VAL A 325 23.34 -7.88 -1.82
C VAL A 325 23.36 -9.23 -1.12
N SER A 326 23.69 -9.25 0.18
CA SER A 326 23.64 -10.48 1.00
C SER A 326 22.24 -11.11 1.00
N CYS A 327 21.19 -10.29 1.10
CA CYS A 327 19.82 -10.77 1.02
C CYS A 327 19.49 -11.35 -0.37
N ILE A 328 20.00 -10.78 -1.47
CA ILE A 328 19.87 -11.37 -2.81
C ILE A 328 20.54 -12.75 -2.87
N GLU A 329 21.79 -12.85 -2.42
CA GLU A 329 22.55 -14.12 -2.44
C GLU A 329 21.83 -15.21 -1.64
N ARG A 330 21.29 -14.85 -0.47
CA ARG A 330 20.47 -15.75 0.35
C ARG A 330 19.18 -16.15 -0.36
N SER A 331 18.42 -15.20 -0.92
CA SER A 331 17.20 -15.53 -1.66
C SER A 331 17.48 -16.44 -2.85
N LEU A 332 18.60 -16.26 -3.56
CA LEU A 332 19.01 -17.13 -4.66
C LEU A 332 19.33 -18.56 -4.18
N HIS A 333 19.92 -18.69 -2.99
CA HIS A 333 20.12 -19.98 -2.33
C HIS A 333 18.79 -20.66 -2.03
N GLU A 334 17.86 -19.95 -1.38
CA GLU A 334 16.57 -20.49 -0.96
C GLU A 334 15.69 -20.88 -2.17
N LEU A 335 15.78 -20.12 -3.26
CA LEU A 335 15.02 -20.36 -4.50
C LEU A 335 15.66 -21.39 -5.44
N SER A 336 16.78 -22.01 -5.05
CA SER A 336 17.54 -22.96 -5.88
C SER A 336 17.98 -22.40 -7.24
N LEU A 337 18.28 -21.10 -7.30
CA LEU A 337 18.70 -20.39 -8.53
C LEU A 337 20.22 -20.25 -8.67
N LYS A 338 21.00 -20.87 -7.78
CA LYS A 338 22.47 -20.70 -7.70
C LYS A 338 23.22 -21.01 -9.01
N ASN A 339 22.71 -21.92 -9.82
CA ASN A 339 23.36 -22.36 -11.06
C ASN A 339 22.94 -21.53 -12.29
N ALA A 340 22.03 -20.57 -12.12
CA ALA A 340 21.63 -19.64 -13.16
C ALA A 340 22.28 -18.27 -12.92
N ARG A 341 22.42 -17.47 -13.98
CA ARG A 341 22.72 -16.03 -13.87
C ARG A 341 21.39 -15.26 -13.81
N PRO A 342 20.79 -15.03 -12.63
CA PRO A 342 19.48 -14.41 -12.51
C PRO A 342 19.44 -12.99 -13.07
N ARG A 343 18.27 -12.60 -13.57
CA ARG A 343 17.99 -11.23 -13.97
C ARG A 343 17.40 -10.47 -12.80
N VAL A 344 18.09 -9.42 -12.35
CA VAL A 344 17.72 -8.60 -11.20
C VAL A 344 17.31 -7.20 -11.68
N VAL A 345 16.05 -6.84 -11.50
CA VAL A 345 15.59 -5.45 -11.72
C VAL A 345 15.97 -4.60 -10.51
N LEU A 346 16.61 -3.46 -10.75
CA LEU A 346 16.95 -2.48 -9.72
C LEU A 346 16.08 -1.23 -9.82
N VAL A 347 15.32 -0.99 -8.76
CA VAL A 347 14.46 0.20 -8.60
C VAL A 347 14.95 1.01 -7.41
N THR A 348 15.33 2.27 -7.62
CA THR A 348 15.82 3.14 -6.54
C THR A 348 15.53 4.62 -6.78
N ASP A 349 15.27 5.36 -5.69
CA ASP A 349 15.13 6.82 -5.71
C ASP A 349 16.47 7.55 -5.82
N THR A 350 17.58 6.81 -5.76
CA THR A 350 18.92 7.38 -5.66
C THR A 350 19.76 6.89 -6.85
N PRO A 351 19.82 7.64 -7.97
CA PRO A 351 20.46 7.18 -9.21
C PRO A 351 21.91 6.69 -9.05
N LEU A 352 22.67 7.27 -8.11
CA LEU A 352 24.05 6.86 -7.84
C LEU A 352 24.17 5.43 -7.31
N VAL A 353 23.13 4.92 -6.64
CA VAL A 353 23.09 3.54 -6.12
C VAL A 353 23.08 2.52 -7.26
N VAL A 354 22.54 2.89 -8.43
CA VAL A 354 22.48 2.00 -9.61
C VAL A 354 23.87 1.50 -9.99
N ARG A 355 24.85 2.38 -10.08
CA ARG A 355 26.23 2.01 -10.45
C ARG A 355 26.88 1.11 -9.40
N LEU A 356 26.63 1.37 -8.12
CA LEU A 356 27.21 0.62 -7.01
C LEU A 356 26.65 -0.80 -6.94
N ILE A 357 25.33 -0.96 -6.99
CA ILE A 357 24.69 -2.28 -6.99
C ILE A 357 25.05 -3.05 -8.27
N LYS A 358 25.03 -2.40 -9.44
CA LYS A 358 25.47 -3.04 -10.70
C LYS A 358 26.88 -3.61 -10.57
N HIS A 359 27.81 -2.89 -9.94
CA HIS A 359 29.17 -3.38 -9.72
C HIS A 359 29.20 -4.58 -8.78
N ASN A 360 28.45 -4.55 -7.68
CA ASN A 360 28.43 -5.62 -6.68
C ASN A 360 27.78 -6.92 -7.20
N LEU A 361 26.81 -6.82 -8.11
CA LEU A 361 26.07 -7.98 -8.64
C LEU A 361 26.63 -8.53 -9.96
N LYS A 362 27.60 -7.85 -10.58
CA LYS A 362 28.06 -8.14 -11.95
C LYS A 362 28.53 -9.59 -12.14
N ASP A 363 29.11 -10.18 -11.10
CA ASP A 363 29.78 -11.47 -11.15
C ASP A 363 28.79 -12.64 -11.15
N PHE A 364 27.55 -12.43 -10.67
CA PHE A 364 26.57 -13.51 -10.55
C PHE A 364 25.16 -13.16 -11.07
N ALA A 365 24.86 -11.91 -11.44
CA ALA A 365 23.54 -11.53 -11.95
C ALA A 365 23.61 -10.58 -13.15
N GLU A 366 22.57 -10.58 -13.97
CA GLU A 366 22.29 -9.53 -14.96
C GLU A 366 21.42 -8.45 -14.32
N VAL A 367 21.86 -7.19 -14.30
CA VAL A 367 21.11 -6.12 -13.66
C VAL A 367 20.38 -5.25 -14.66
N LEU A 368 19.05 -5.28 -14.59
CA LEU A 368 18.14 -4.45 -15.36
C LEU A 368 17.80 -3.17 -14.59
N HIS A 369 17.72 -2.04 -15.30
CA HIS A 369 17.32 -0.77 -14.72
C HIS A 369 16.78 0.14 -15.83
N PHE A 370 15.71 0.86 -15.55
CA PHE A 370 15.19 1.86 -16.48
C PHE A 370 16.05 3.13 -16.46
N ASP A 371 16.93 3.27 -17.44
CA ASP A 371 17.70 4.49 -17.66
C ASP A 371 16.85 5.52 -18.41
N TYR A 372 16.16 6.38 -17.66
CA TYR A 372 15.31 7.43 -18.20
C TYR A 372 16.05 8.37 -19.18
N ASN A 373 17.32 8.69 -18.92
CA ASN A 373 18.05 9.63 -19.77
C ASN A 373 18.41 8.98 -21.11
N LEU A 374 18.80 7.71 -21.10
CA LEU A 374 19.06 6.94 -22.31
C LEU A 374 17.77 6.70 -23.10
N TYR A 375 16.68 6.35 -22.43
CA TYR A 375 15.38 6.19 -23.09
C TYR A 375 14.95 7.48 -23.78
N ARG A 376 15.09 8.62 -23.10
CA ARG A 376 14.74 9.94 -23.65
C ARG A 376 15.63 10.33 -24.84
N SER A 377 16.92 10.01 -24.82
CA SER A 377 17.81 10.35 -25.94
C SER A 377 17.56 9.50 -27.18
N GLN A 378 17.16 8.24 -27.01
CA GLN A 378 16.93 7.31 -28.12
C GLN A 378 15.52 7.41 -28.73
N ASN A 379 14.49 7.63 -27.90
CA ASN A 379 13.09 7.58 -28.34
C ASN A 379 12.48 8.98 -28.56
N GLY A 380 13.30 10.04 -28.51
CA GLY A 380 12.87 11.41 -28.75
C GLY A 380 12.10 12.07 -27.59
N SER A 381 11.87 13.38 -27.73
CA SER A 381 11.21 14.24 -26.74
C SER A 381 9.69 14.00 -26.63
N ASP A 382 9.05 13.52 -27.69
CA ASP A 382 7.60 13.70 -27.89
C ASP A 382 6.69 12.66 -27.23
N ILE A 383 7.20 11.50 -26.83
CA ILE A 383 6.35 10.44 -26.24
C ILE A 383 5.70 10.94 -24.92
N MET A 384 6.34 11.88 -24.21
CA MET A 384 5.92 12.31 -22.86
C MET A 384 6.00 13.84 -22.62
N SER A 385 6.34 14.65 -23.62
CA SER A 385 6.64 16.09 -23.49
C SER A 385 5.39 16.95 -23.21
N THR A 386 4.29 16.73 -23.90
CA THR A 386 3.17 17.68 -23.88
C THR A 386 2.19 17.49 -22.71
N THR A 387 2.02 16.26 -22.20
CA THR A 387 1.03 15.94 -21.16
C THR A 387 1.58 16.06 -19.74
N TYR A 388 2.87 15.84 -19.53
CA TYR A 388 3.45 15.66 -18.19
C TYR A 388 4.32 16.81 -17.70
N LEU A 389 4.74 17.72 -18.58
CA LEU A 389 5.52 18.92 -18.23
C LEU A 389 4.69 20.04 -17.59
N GLN A 390 3.36 19.97 -17.62
CA GLN A 390 2.45 21.00 -17.06
C GLN A 390 2.05 20.76 -15.60
N LEU A 391 2.56 19.70 -14.96
CA LEU A 391 2.26 19.42 -13.55
C LEU A 391 3.03 20.36 -12.62
N PRO A 392 2.41 20.91 -11.55
CA PRO A 392 3.12 21.66 -10.51
C PRO A 392 4.32 20.86 -9.98
N GLN A 393 5.44 21.51 -9.62
CA GLN A 393 6.68 20.83 -9.22
C GLN A 393 6.50 19.76 -8.11
N MET A 394 5.58 19.98 -7.15
CA MET A 394 5.22 19.02 -6.09
C MET A 394 4.56 17.72 -6.62
N ARG A 395 3.94 17.78 -7.81
CA ARG A 395 3.30 16.64 -8.51
C ARG A 395 4.13 16.09 -9.66
N ALA A 396 5.27 16.71 -9.94
CA ALA A 396 6.16 16.29 -11.04
C ALA A 396 7.04 15.08 -10.67
N LYS A 397 7.14 14.75 -9.38
CA LYS A 397 7.96 13.63 -8.85
C LYS A 397 7.12 12.78 -7.92
N ASP A 398 7.43 11.49 -7.83
CA ASP A 398 6.76 10.57 -6.90
C ASP A 398 7.64 10.28 -5.70
N TRP A 399 8.81 9.66 -5.93
CA TRP A 399 9.70 9.28 -4.84
C TRP A 399 11.19 9.55 -5.10
N GLY A 400 11.63 9.87 -6.33
CA GLY A 400 13.03 10.21 -6.65
C GLY A 400 13.19 11.56 -7.35
N PRO A 401 14.40 11.90 -7.83
CA PRO A 401 14.65 13.13 -8.58
C PRO A 401 14.06 13.10 -10.00
N MET A 402 13.73 11.91 -10.51
CA MET A 402 13.17 11.67 -11.85
C MET A 402 11.70 12.08 -11.95
N PRO A 403 11.21 12.38 -13.17
CA PRO A 403 9.79 12.63 -13.41
C PRO A 403 8.90 11.48 -12.92
N ARG A 404 7.69 11.79 -12.46
CA ARG A 404 6.76 10.83 -11.86
C ARG A 404 6.51 9.59 -12.73
N TRP A 405 6.39 9.74 -14.04
CA TRP A 405 6.12 8.61 -14.93
C TRP A 405 7.19 7.51 -14.88
N VAL A 406 8.44 7.87 -14.55
CA VAL A 406 9.55 6.92 -14.34
C VAL A 406 9.22 5.96 -13.19
N ALA A 407 8.57 6.45 -12.12
CA ALA A 407 8.11 5.58 -11.04
C ALA A 407 7.06 4.58 -11.54
N PHE A 408 6.23 4.90 -12.52
CA PHE A 408 5.29 3.92 -13.06
C PHE A 408 5.98 2.87 -13.92
N VAL A 409 6.98 3.26 -14.72
CA VAL A 409 7.82 2.29 -15.45
C VAL A 409 8.52 1.36 -14.47
N ASP A 410 9.19 1.92 -13.45
CA ASP A 410 9.84 1.15 -12.40
C ASP A 410 8.86 0.20 -11.68
N PHE A 411 7.65 0.68 -11.36
CA PHE A 411 6.63 -0.12 -10.68
C PHE A 411 6.23 -1.34 -11.52
N PHE A 412 5.85 -1.14 -12.78
CA PHE A 412 5.39 -2.23 -13.64
C PHE A 412 6.54 -3.14 -14.08
N LEU A 413 7.75 -2.62 -14.32
CA LEU A 413 8.94 -3.42 -14.59
C LEU A 413 9.27 -4.31 -13.40
N ALA A 414 9.29 -3.75 -12.19
CA ALA A 414 9.55 -4.50 -10.97
C ALA A 414 8.47 -5.55 -10.67
N ALA A 415 7.21 -5.25 -10.99
CA ALA A 415 6.09 -6.16 -10.84
C ALA A 415 6.09 -7.34 -11.85
N ARG A 416 7.07 -7.39 -12.76
CA ARG A 416 7.31 -8.56 -13.64
C ARG A 416 8.12 -9.67 -12.97
N ALA A 417 8.74 -9.41 -11.81
CA ALA A 417 9.55 -10.39 -11.10
C ALA A 417 8.84 -11.74 -10.96
N THR A 418 9.53 -12.84 -11.26
CA THR A 418 8.94 -14.18 -11.26
C THR A 418 9.10 -14.92 -9.95
N ARG A 419 10.08 -14.56 -9.12
CA ARG A 419 10.46 -15.36 -7.94
C ARG A 419 10.44 -14.55 -6.65
N ALA A 420 11.03 -13.36 -6.64
CA ALA A 420 11.08 -12.57 -5.43
C ALA A 420 11.15 -11.05 -5.62
N ILE A 421 10.64 -10.33 -4.63
CA ILE A 421 11.01 -8.92 -4.38
C ILE A 421 11.86 -8.86 -3.13
N ILE A 422 12.89 -8.03 -3.16
CA ILE A 422 13.68 -7.67 -1.99
C ILE A 422 13.57 -6.16 -1.82
N SER A 423 13.13 -5.72 -0.64
CA SER A 423 13.21 -4.31 -0.29
C SER A 423 14.37 -4.06 0.68
N GLY A 424 15.30 -3.20 0.27
CA GLY A 424 16.37 -2.66 1.12
C GLY A 424 16.23 -1.16 1.34
N ALA A 425 16.88 -0.64 2.38
CA ALA A 425 16.94 0.80 2.63
C ALA A 425 18.00 1.22 3.64
N HIS A 426 18.33 2.51 3.65
CA HIS A 426 19.19 3.09 4.68
C HIS A 426 18.42 3.42 5.99
N ARG A 427 17.20 3.97 5.90
CA ARG A 427 16.39 4.39 7.06
C ARG A 427 14.91 4.03 6.99
N ARG A 428 14.40 3.64 5.81
CA ARG A 428 12.98 3.33 5.58
C ARG A 428 12.86 2.15 4.64
N VAL A 429 12.81 0.95 5.18
CA VAL A 429 12.66 -0.27 4.39
C VAL A 429 11.21 -0.47 3.98
N ALA A 430 11.04 -1.15 2.85
CA ALA A 430 9.78 -1.66 2.35
C ALA A 430 8.68 -0.60 2.38
N THR A 431 8.83 0.39 1.51
CA THR A 431 7.83 1.45 1.37
C THR A 431 6.47 0.86 0.95
N THR A 432 5.39 1.63 1.12
CA THR A 432 4.08 1.29 0.55
C THR A 432 4.17 0.94 -0.93
N TYR A 433 5.06 1.62 -1.66
CA TYR A 433 5.41 1.35 -3.05
C TYR A 433 6.02 -0.06 -3.26
N ALA A 434 7.03 -0.44 -2.48
CA ALA A 434 7.66 -1.78 -2.58
C ALA A 434 6.70 -2.92 -2.25
N GLN A 435 5.83 -2.70 -1.27
CA GLN A 435 4.82 -3.68 -0.89
C GLN A 435 3.79 -3.90 -2.01
N LEU A 436 3.36 -2.83 -2.68
CA LEU A 436 2.46 -2.95 -3.83
C LEU A 436 3.16 -3.63 -5.03
N ILE A 437 4.46 -3.39 -5.24
CA ILE A 437 5.23 -4.14 -6.25
C ILE A 437 5.18 -5.64 -5.93
N ALA A 438 5.50 -6.03 -4.69
CA ALA A 438 5.50 -7.43 -4.27
C ALA A 438 4.12 -8.08 -4.41
N ALA A 439 3.09 -7.38 -3.95
CA ALA A 439 1.71 -7.83 -4.10
C ALA A 439 1.33 -8.01 -5.57
N MET A 440 1.63 -7.05 -6.45
CA MET A 440 1.30 -7.16 -7.88
C MET A 440 2.10 -8.26 -8.58
N ALA A 441 3.39 -8.39 -8.29
CA ALA A 441 4.24 -9.43 -8.85
C ALA A 441 3.72 -10.83 -8.52
N ALA A 442 3.44 -11.10 -7.24
CA ALA A 442 2.88 -12.38 -6.82
C ALA A 442 1.53 -12.68 -7.50
N ALA A 443 0.64 -11.69 -7.60
CA ALA A 443 -0.65 -11.88 -8.27
C ALA A 443 -0.51 -12.14 -9.78
N ASN A 444 0.51 -11.58 -10.43
CA ASN A 444 0.80 -11.83 -11.84
C ASN A 444 1.29 -13.26 -12.08
N LYS A 445 2.04 -13.84 -11.14
CA LYS A 445 2.62 -15.19 -11.26
C LYS A 445 1.75 -16.31 -10.72
N LEU A 446 0.78 -15.99 -9.87
CA LEU A 446 -0.18 -16.96 -9.38
C LEU A 446 -1.12 -17.40 -10.53
N HIS A 447 -0.94 -18.62 -11.04
CA HIS A 447 -1.77 -19.22 -12.09
C HIS A 447 -2.82 -20.18 -11.50
N ILE A 448 -3.97 -20.30 -12.15
CA ILE A 448 -5.08 -21.16 -11.71
C ILE A 448 -4.81 -22.65 -12.06
N THR A 449 -3.88 -22.92 -12.98
CA THR A 449 -3.77 -24.21 -13.69
C THR A 449 -2.39 -24.87 -13.67
N LEU A 450 -1.38 -24.33 -12.99
CA LEU A 450 -0.05 -24.96 -12.97
C LEU A 450 0.00 -26.12 -11.96
N ALA A 451 0.51 -27.27 -12.43
CA ALA A 451 0.73 -28.48 -11.64
C ALA A 451 1.87 -28.36 -10.60
N SER A 452 2.59 -27.24 -10.58
CA SER A 452 3.54 -26.87 -9.54
C SER A 452 3.57 -25.35 -9.43
N PRO A 453 3.02 -24.76 -8.36
CA PRO A 453 3.13 -23.33 -8.15
C PRO A 453 4.60 -22.93 -7.99
N VAL A 454 4.98 -21.83 -8.64
CA VAL A 454 6.25 -21.18 -8.36
C VAL A 454 6.04 -20.35 -7.12
N ASN A 455 6.59 -20.80 -5.99
CA ASN A 455 6.56 -20.04 -4.75
C ASN A 455 7.19 -18.66 -4.99
N PHE A 456 6.40 -17.62 -4.71
CA PHE A 456 6.85 -16.24 -4.73
C PHE A 456 7.23 -15.80 -3.33
N SER A 457 8.31 -15.04 -3.18
CA SER A 457 8.77 -14.58 -1.86
C SER A 457 9.02 -13.08 -1.84
N PHE A 458 8.62 -12.45 -0.74
CA PHE A 458 8.93 -11.03 -0.49
C PHE A 458 9.86 -10.93 0.71
N TYR A 459 11.03 -10.34 0.52
CA TYR A 459 12.02 -10.17 1.57
C TYR A 459 12.23 -8.70 1.91
N SER A 460 12.54 -8.44 3.18
CA SER A 460 13.03 -7.17 3.66
C SER A 460 14.46 -7.34 4.14
N SER A 461 15.37 -6.54 3.58
CA SER A 461 16.77 -6.50 3.97
C SER A 461 16.97 -5.46 5.07
N PHE A 462 17.60 -5.90 6.17
CA PHE A 462 17.83 -5.09 7.35
C PHE A 462 19.32 -4.92 7.62
N GLN A 463 19.67 -3.75 8.16
CA GLN A 463 20.99 -3.42 8.69
C GLN A 463 20.80 -2.86 10.11
N SER A 464 21.79 -3.01 10.99
CA SER A 464 21.71 -2.58 12.40
C SER A 464 21.09 -1.19 12.60
N THR A 465 21.59 -0.16 11.92
CA THR A 465 21.10 1.22 12.10
C THR A 465 19.62 1.42 11.70
N LEU A 466 19.11 0.58 10.79
CA LEU A 466 17.69 0.63 10.40
C LEU A 466 16.80 0.08 11.52
N LEU A 467 17.25 -0.96 12.24
CA LEU A 467 16.52 -1.59 13.35
C LEU A 467 16.54 -0.74 14.63
N VAL A 468 17.64 -0.02 14.88
CA VAL A 468 17.77 0.86 16.05
C VAL A 468 16.94 2.13 15.86
N ASP A 469 17.20 2.89 14.79
CA ASP A 469 16.68 4.27 14.67
C ASP A 469 15.75 4.46 13.46
N GLY A 470 15.74 3.54 12.51
CA GLY A 470 15.00 3.70 11.26
C GLY A 470 13.52 3.39 11.38
N LEU A 471 13.19 2.20 11.88
CA LEU A 471 11.82 1.67 11.91
C LEU A 471 10.89 2.46 12.84
N GLY A 472 11.37 2.85 14.03
CA GLY A 472 10.57 3.62 15.00
C GLY A 472 10.08 4.98 14.49
N ASN A 473 10.72 5.52 13.45
CA ASN A 473 10.44 6.86 12.89
C ASN A 473 9.55 6.83 11.63
N GLN A 474 9.01 5.67 11.23
CA GLN A 474 8.20 5.56 10.02
C GLN A 474 6.73 5.94 10.24
N ILE A 475 6.25 7.01 9.59
CA ILE A 475 4.89 7.59 9.76
C ILE A 475 3.82 6.77 9.01
N GLY A 476 2.67 6.46 9.63
CA GLY A 476 1.56 5.67 9.05
C GLY A 476 0.66 5.05 10.13
N TRP A 477 -0.38 4.30 9.77
CA TRP A 477 -1.24 3.51 10.69
C TRP A 477 -0.56 2.30 11.31
N GLY A 478 0.64 2.01 10.85
CA GLY A 478 1.40 0.81 11.15
C GLY A 478 2.00 0.38 9.83
N HIS A 479 3.32 0.22 9.78
CA HIS A 479 3.93 -0.45 8.63
C HIS A 479 4.05 -1.92 8.96
N ALA A 480 3.99 -2.79 7.94
CA ALA A 480 4.21 -4.24 8.10
C ALA A 480 5.49 -4.56 8.90
N TRP A 481 6.46 -3.65 8.82
CA TRP A 481 7.79 -3.76 9.38
C TRP A 481 7.93 -3.13 10.77
N ASN A 482 6.89 -2.48 11.31
CA ASN A 482 6.93 -1.89 12.65
C ASN A 482 7.19 -2.94 13.72
N ARG A 483 6.74 -4.18 13.49
CA ARG A 483 7.04 -5.31 14.38
C ARG A 483 8.54 -5.54 14.59
N PHE A 484 9.35 -5.29 13.56
CA PHE A 484 10.81 -5.42 13.62
C PHE A 484 11.49 -4.22 14.33
N GLY A 485 10.76 -3.15 14.60
CA GLY A 485 11.23 -1.98 15.35
C GLY A 485 10.71 -1.89 16.78
N GLY A 486 9.87 -2.83 17.21
CA GLY A 486 9.34 -2.92 18.57
C GLY A 486 10.27 -3.63 19.54
N LYS A 487 9.88 -3.72 20.82
CA LYS A 487 10.69 -4.27 21.91
C LYS A 487 11.01 -5.75 21.77
N LEU A 488 10.18 -6.49 21.04
CA LEU A 488 10.41 -7.93 20.79
C LEU A 488 11.46 -8.19 19.70
N SER A 489 11.97 -7.17 19.02
CA SER A 489 13.02 -7.30 18.00
C SER A 489 14.38 -6.95 18.57
N CYS A 490 15.40 -7.76 18.29
CA CYS A 490 16.75 -7.46 18.74
C CYS A 490 17.35 -6.28 17.96
N HIS A 491 17.83 -5.21 18.61
CA HIS A 491 18.27 -4.00 17.88
C HIS A 491 19.71 -4.08 17.32
N ASN A 492 20.58 -4.89 17.91
CA ASN A 492 22.00 -5.02 17.51
C ASN A 492 22.25 -6.21 16.58
N GLN A 493 21.34 -6.43 15.63
CA GLN A 493 21.53 -7.45 14.58
C GLN A 493 22.38 -6.88 13.45
N THR A 494 23.23 -7.72 12.85
CA THR A 494 24.01 -7.40 11.65
C THR A 494 23.10 -7.35 10.41
N ASP A 495 23.65 -7.58 9.22
CA ASP A 495 22.87 -7.59 7.99
C ASP A 495 21.99 -8.85 7.93
N GLN A 496 20.69 -8.65 7.86
CA GLN A 496 19.68 -9.70 7.94
C GLN A 496 18.71 -9.62 6.74
N CYS A 497 18.02 -10.72 6.46
CA CYS A 497 17.12 -10.88 5.33
C CYS A 497 15.87 -11.64 5.79
N ALA A 498 14.79 -10.92 6.10
CA ALA A 498 13.58 -11.51 6.65
C ALA A 498 12.49 -11.68 5.60
N LEU A 499 11.85 -12.84 5.62
CA LEU A 499 10.60 -13.05 4.89
C LEU A 499 9.53 -12.08 5.39
N THR A 500 8.84 -11.46 4.45
CA THR A 500 7.84 -10.41 4.66
C THR A 500 6.52 -10.85 4.00
N PRO A 501 5.39 -10.78 4.72
CA PRO A 501 4.10 -11.17 4.15
C PRO A 501 3.64 -10.14 3.12
N LEU A 502 3.01 -10.61 2.03
CA LEU A 502 2.39 -9.71 1.05
C LEU A 502 1.24 -8.91 1.67
N PHE A 503 0.51 -9.56 2.57
CA PHE A 503 -0.56 -8.95 3.35
C PHE A 503 -0.26 -9.01 4.86
N PRO A 504 0.31 -7.94 5.42
CA PRO A 504 0.87 -7.97 6.76
C PRO A 504 -0.20 -8.10 7.83
N PRO A 505 0.09 -8.81 8.93
CA PRO A 505 -0.73 -8.75 10.13
C PRO A 505 -0.81 -7.31 10.65
N GLY A 506 -1.93 -6.96 11.28
CA GLY A 506 -2.12 -5.64 11.87
C GLY A 506 -1.93 -5.65 13.38
N LEU A 507 -1.03 -4.80 13.87
CA LEU A 507 -0.97 -4.32 15.26
C LEU A 507 -0.83 -5.39 16.34
N TRP A 508 -1.91 -6.07 16.74
CA TRP A 508 -1.92 -7.13 17.76
C TRP A 508 -2.29 -8.51 17.19
N ASP A 509 -2.09 -8.68 15.88
CA ASP A 509 -2.34 -9.93 15.16
C ASP A 509 -1.14 -10.87 15.20
N GLY A 510 -1.15 -11.80 16.15
CA GLY A 510 -0.25 -12.95 16.17
C GLY A 510 1.08 -12.74 16.90
N LEU A 511 1.94 -13.75 16.81
CA LEU A 511 3.21 -13.80 17.52
C LEU A 511 4.16 -12.68 17.04
N TRP A 512 4.94 -12.14 17.98
CA TRP A 512 5.95 -11.10 17.73
C TRP A 512 5.41 -9.77 17.20
N GLN A 513 4.11 -9.50 17.34
CA GLN A 513 3.60 -8.17 17.07
C GLN A 513 3.91 -7.24 18.24
N SER A 514 5.06 -6.56 18.16
CA SER A 514 5.41 -5.53 19.13
C SER A 514 5.15 -4.14 18.54
N PRO A 515 4.05 -3.47 18.93
CA PRO A 515 3.78 -2.12 18.46
C PRO A 515 4.78 -1.13 19.07
N ILE A 516 5.21 -0.14 18.30
CA ILE A 516 6.03 0.96 18.81
C ILE A 516 5.18 1.92 19.66
N ARG A 517 5.80 2.67 20.57
CA ARG A 517 5.11 3.58 21.52
C ARG A 517 4.11 4.53 20.86
N ARG A 518 4.45 5.04 19.67
CA ARG A 518 3.55 5.89 18.88
C ARG A 518 2.25 5.18 18.52
N ASP A 519 2.34 3.94 18.04
CA ASP A 519 1.18 3.18 17.57
C ASP A 519 0.28 2.81 18.77
N ILE A 520 0.89 2.43 19.92
CA ILE A 520 0.16 2.25 21.20
C ILE A 520 -0.62 3.53 21.57
N HIS A 521 0.04 4.69 21.56
CA HIS A 521 -0.61 5.96 21.90
C HIS A 521 -1.74 6.30 20.92
N ARG A 522 -1.52 6.06 19.62
CA ARG A 522 -2.54 6.29 18.59
C ARG A 522 -3.77 5.41 18.83
N LEU A 523 -3.57 4.14 19.17
CA LEU A 523 -4.64 3.15 19.38
C LEU A 523 -5.42 3.36 20.66
N ASN A 524 -4.81 3.95 21.69
CA ASN A 524 -5.54 4.40 22.88
C ASN A 524 -6.69 5.36 22.52
N ASN A 525 -6.50 6.23 21.52
CA ASN A 525 -7.54 7.15 21.06
C ASN A 525 -8.71 6.44 20.33
N PHE A 526 -8.53 5.17 19.96
CA PHE A 526 -9.56 4.28 19.40
C PHE A 526 -10.20 3.36 20.45
N GLY A 527 -9.91 3.56 21.74
CA GLY A 527 -10.37 2.70 22.81
C GLY A 527 -9.64 1.36 22.88
N VAL A 528 -8.47 1.26 22.23
CA VAL A 528 -7.65 0.05 22.22
C VAL A 528 -6.43 0.28 23.12
N HIS A 529 -6.48 -0.29 24.33
CA HIS A 529 -5.41 -0.22 25.32
C HIS A 529 -4.46 -1.41 25.21
N LEU A 530 -3.48 -1.28 24.32
CA LEU A 530 -2.43 -2.29 24.15
C LEU A 530 -1.39 -2.18 25.26
N ASN A 531 -0.92 -3.33 25.76
CA ASN A 531 0.34 -3.39 26.48
C ASN A 531 1.52 -3.39 25.49
N GLU A 532 2.74 -3.41 26.02
CA GLU A 532 3.97 -3.32 25.20
C GLU A 532 4.25 -4.60 24.37
N THR A 533 3.63 -5.72 24.72
CA THR A 533 3.70 -6.99 23.97
C THR A 533 2.60 -7.12 22.93
N GLY A 534 1.70 -6.13 22.81
CA GLY A 534 0.61 -6.11 21.85
C GLY A 534 -0.68 -6.78 22.35
N GLU A 535 -0.78 -7.21 23.61
CA GLU A 535 -2.01 -7.78 24.15
C GLU A 535 -3.01 -6.68 24.53
N PHE A 536 -4.31 -7.00 24.45
CA PHE A 536 -5.38 -6.03 24.69
C PHE A 536 -6.65 -6.69 25.26
N PRO A 537 -7.29 -6.12 26.30
CA PRO A 537 -8.55 -6.62 26.84
C PRO A 537 -9.77 -6.12 26.03
N GLU A 538 -10.52 -7.04 25.40
CA GLU A 538 -11.71 -6.73 24.58
C GLU A 538 -12.78 -5.88 25.30
N THR A 539 -12.87 -6.00 26.63
CA THR A 539 -13.83 -5.24 27.46
C THR A 539 -13.68 -3.73 27.33
N SER A 540 -12.46 -3.25 27.10
CA SER A 540 -12.19 -1.82 26.97
C SER A 540 -12.71 -1.23 25.66
N LEU A 541 -12.55 -1.93 24.53
CA LEU A 541 -13.15 -1.53 23.24
C LEU A 541 -14.68 -1.56 23.31
N LEU A 542 -15.26 -2.53 24.01
CA LEU A 542 -16.71 -2.58 24.24
C LEU A 542 -17.22 -1.37 25.02
N SER A 543 -16.52 -1.00 26.11
CA SER A 543 -16.86 0.21 26.88
C SER A 543 -16.72 1.48 26.04
N PHE A 544 -15.64 1.58 25.25
CA PHE A 544 -15.41 2.69 24.34
C PHE A 544 -16.54 2.82 23.30
N CYS A 545 -16.90 1.72 22.62
CA CYS A 545 -17.96 1.77 21.60
C CYS A 545 -19.35 2.10 22.18
N LYS A 546 -19.65 1.68 23.42
CA LYS A 546 -20.92 2.00 24.10
C LYS A 546 -21.02 3.45 24.55
N SER A 547 -19.94 4.02 25.07
CA SER A 547 -19.92 5.41 25.59
C SER A 547 -19.92 6.46 24.47
N ARG A 548 -19.58 6.06 23.25
CA ARG A 548 -19.29 6.96 22.14
C ARG A 548 -20.54 7.44 21.40
N LYS A 549 -20.82 8.74 21.54
CA LYS A 549 -21.83 9.47 20.75
C LYS A 549 -21.13 10.36 19.72
N VAL A 550 -20.77 9.81 18.57
CA VAL A 550 -20.11 10.59 17.50
C VAL A 550 -21.15 11.04 16.47
N PRO A 551 -21.21 12.34 16.14
CA PRO A 551 -22.06 12.83 15.07
C PRO A 551 -21.63 12.23 13.73
N MET A 552 -22.61 11.71 12.98
CA MET A 552 -22.36 11.21 11.63
C MET A 552 -22.00 12.37 10.70
N ASN A 553 -20.84 12.29 10.04
CA ASN A 553 -20.49 13.24 8.99
C ASN A 553 -21.19 12.83 7.69
N ILE A 554 -22.25 13.55 7.31
CA ILE A 554 -23.06 13.29 6.13
C ILE A 554 -23.03 14.53 5.22
N VAL A 555 -22.73 14.31 3.95
CA VAL A 555 -22.70 15.34 2.93
C VAL A 555 -23.78 15.05 1.88
N THR A 556 -24.64 16.03 1.61
CA THR A 556 -25.60 15.95 0.51
C THR A 556 -24.89 16.25 -0.80
N LEU A 557 -25.11 15.41 -1.81
CA LEU A 557 -24.51 15.59 -3.13
C LEU A 557 -25.49 16.27 -4.08
N GLU A 558 -25.05 17.37 -4.67
CA GLU A 558 -25.86 18.10 -5.65
C GLU A 558 -26.03 17.27 -6.93
N LEU A 559 -27.29 17.19 -7.39
CA LEU A 559 -27.66 16.51 -8.62
C LEU A 559 -27.68 17.49 -9.79
N PRO A 560 -27.23 17.07 -10.98
CA PRO A 560 -27.30 17.91 -12.18
C PRO A 560 -28.76 18.14 -12.60
N SER A 561 -29.03 19.30 -13.21
CA SER A 561 -30.36 19.60 -13.74
C SER A 561 -30.71 18.70 -14.93
N CYS A 562 -31.95 18.19 -14.94
CA CYS A 562 -32.39 17.11 -15.84
C CYS A 562 -32.35 17.48 -17.34
N LYS A 563 -32.26 18.78 -17.69
CA LYS A 563 -32.05 19.25 -19.08
C LYS A 563 -30.76 18.71 -19.72
N LYS A 564 -29.75 18.33 -18.92
CA LYS A 564 -28.47 17.75 -19.39
C LYS A 564 -28.44 16.22 -19.41
N CYS A 565 -29.48 15.54 -18.91
CA CYS A 565 -29.50 14.07 -18.79
C CYS A 565 -29.95 13.36 -20.07
N LEU A 566 -30.59 14.08 -21.01
CA LEU A 566 -31.20 13.53 -22.23
C LEU A 566 -30.27 13.50 -23.46
N LYS A 567 -29.00 13.91 -23.35
CA LYS A 567 -28.09 14.07 -24.50
C LYS A 567 -26.97 13.04 -24.63
N ASN A 568 -26.81 12.09 -23.71
CA ASN A 568 -25.80 11.02 -23.79
C ASN A 568 -26.39 9.65 -23.51
#